data_AF-A0A950EIX4-F1
#
_entry.id   AF-A0A950EIX4-F1
#
_cell.length_a   1.000
_cell.length_b   1.000
_cell.length_c   1.000
_cell.angle_alpha   90.00
_cell.angle_beta   90.00
_cell.angle_gamma   90.00
#
_symmetry.space_group_name_H-M   'P 1'
#
loop_
_entity.id
_entity.type
_entity.pdbx_description
1 polymer ?
#
loop_
_entity_poly.entity_id
_entity_poly.type
_entity_poly.pdbx_seq_one_letter_code
_entity_poly.pdbx_strand_id
1 'polypeptide(L)'
;MNEAERWVAFGLYLRQQRDNVGLSRREAARRSKVPESTWKDLETGQKTSYGGVRVLPNPGTEVLAKMATVLELSPEELSRHVGRLTPKNRSSSTTGSRDGVSVLTAKVARLSDRDRHLVESLVDQMLELE
;
A
#
# COMPACT_ATOMS: atom_id res chain seq x y z
N MET A 1 -0.29 20.41 -0.72
CA MET A 1 0.44 19.27 -0.13
C MET A 1 0.13 18.01 -0.92
N ASN A 2 1.08 17.61 -1.76
CA ASN A 2 0.95 16.45 -2.65
C ASN A 2 1.11 15.15 -1.85
N GLU A 3 0.65 14.03 -2.39
CA GLU A 3 0.62 12.74 -1.70
C GLU A 3 2.03 12.30 -1.22
N ALA A 4 3.05 12.53 -2.05
CA ALA A 4 4.45 12.27 -1.71
C ALA A 4 4.94 13.09 -0.50
N GLU A 5 4.61 14.38 -0.44
CA GLU A 5 5.00 15.26 0.68
C GLU A 5 4.36 14.80 1.99
N ARG A 6 3.12 14.29 1.92
CA ARG A 6 2.43 13.76 3.10
C ARG A 6 3.04 12.46 3.59
N TRP A 7 3.48 11.58 2.69
CA TRP A 7 4.23 10.36 3.07
C TRP A 7 5.57 10.68 3.72
N VAL A 8 6.27 11.70 3.22
CA VAL A 8 7.50 12.19 3.86
C VAL A 8 7.20 12.74 5.27
N ALA A 9 6.15 13.56 5.42
CA ALA A 9 5.74 14.08 6.72
C ALA A 9 5.36 12.95 7.71
N PHE A 10 4.63 11.93 7.23
CA PHE A 10 4.31 10.73 8.01
C PHE A 10 5.57 9.97 8.42
N GLY A 11 6.53 9.79 7.51
CA GLY A 11 7.78 9.11 7.81
C GLY A 11 8.61 9.83 8.87
N LEU A 12 8.67 11.17 8.81
CA LEU A 12 9.30 11.99 9.83
C LEU A 12 8.62 11.85 11.19
N TYR A 13 7.27 11.91 11.22
CA TYR A 13 6.50 11.67 12.42
C TYR A 13 6.79 10.29 13.03
N LEU A 14 6.78 9.25 12.19
CA LEU A 14 7.04 7.87 12.62
C LEU A 14 8.44 7.69 13.21
N ARG A 15 9.45 8.29 12.57
CA ARG A 15 10.82 8.32 13.09
C ARG A 15 10.88 9.02 14.45
N GLN A 16 10.23 10.17 14.58
CA GLN A 16 10.24 10.92 15.83
C GLN A 16 9.57 10.14 16.97
N GLN A 17 8.47 9.43 16.70
CA GLN A 17 7.84 8.56 17.69
C GLN A 17 8.76 7.42 18.11
N ARG A 18 9.45 6.79 17.16
CA ARG A 18 10.45 5.75 17.47
C ARG A 18 11.59 6.29 18.34
N ASP A 19 12.07 7.49 18.04
CA ASP A 19 13.15 8.13 18.79
C ASP A 19 12.66 8.53 20.21
N ASN A 20 11.41 8.98 20.36
CA ASN A 20 10.81 9.31 21.66
C ASN A 20 10.73 8.11 22.62
N VAL A 21 10.43 6.91 22.08
CA VAL A 21 10.44 5.66 22.87
C VAL A 21 11.85 5.05 23.01
N GLY A 22 12.89 5.74 22.52
CA GLY A 22 14.28 5.32 22.66
C GLY A 22 14.65 4.05 21.89
N LEU A 23 13.90 3.68 20.85
CA LEU A 23 14.13 2.45 20.11
C LEU A 23 15.00 2.70 18.88
N SER A 24 16.02 1.88 18.66
CA SER A 24 16.66 1.81 17.33
C SER A 24 15.70 1.20 16.31
N ARG A 25 15.87 1.48 15.02
CA ARG A 25 15.06 0.86 13.96
C ARG A 25 15.10 -0.66 13.99
N ARG A 26 16.30 -1.23 14.20
CA ARG A 26 16.51 -2.68 14.34
C ARG A 26 15.74 -3.26 15.53
N GLU A 27 15.75 -2.56 16.66
CA GLU A 27 15.01 -2.98 17.85
C GLU A 27 13.50 -2.85 17.67
N ALA A 28 13.04 -1.76 17.04
CA ALA A 28 11.63 -1.56 16.71
C ALA A 28 11.13 -2.67 15.77
N ALA A 29 11.90 -3.02 14.73
CA ALA A 29 11.63 -4.12 13.82
C ALA A 29 11.50 -5.47 14.53
N ARG A 30 12.43 -5.76 15.46
CA ARG A 30 12.42 -6.98 16.27
C ARG A 30 11.18 -7.06 17.16
N ARG A 31 10.84 -5.98 17.85
CA ARG A 31 9.66 -5.92 18.74
C ARG A 31 8.34 -5.98 17.97
N SER A 32 8.26 -5.32 16.82
CA SER A 32 7.02 -5.24 16.04
C SER A 32 6.83 -6.44 15.11
N LYS A 33 7.85 -7.29 14.94
CA LYS A 33 7.88 -8.36 13.92
C LYS A 33 7.64 -7.81 12.50
N VAL A 34 8.05 -6.57 12.25
CA VAL A 34 7.99 -5.92 10.93
C VAL A 34 9.42 -5.78 10.42
N PRO A 35 9.72 -6.12 9.16
CA PRO A 35 11.08 -6.02 8.62
C PRO A 35 11.66 -4.61 8.76
N GLU A 36 12.96 -4.54 9.04
CA GLU A 36 13.66 -3.25 9.16
C GLU A 36 13.61 -2.43 7.86
N SER A 37 13.58 -3.12 6.70
CA SER A 37 13.38 -2.48 5.40
C SER A 37 12.03 -1.77 5.32
N THR A 38 10.97 -2.38 5.83
CA THR A 38 9.63 -1.77 5.87
C THR A 38 9.61 -0.55 6.81
N TRP A 39 10.29 -0.61 7.95
CA TRP A 39 10.49 0.55 8.81
C TRP A 39 11.22 1.68 8.08
N LYS A 40 12.30 1.36 7.36
CA LYS A 40 13.07 2.34 6.59
C LYS A 40 12.22 2.99 5.48
N ASP A 41 11.48 2.19 4.72
CA ASP A 41 10.64 2.69 3.63
C ASP A 41 9.54 3.62 4.15
N LEU A 42 8.93 3.29 5.29
CA LEU A 42 7.92 4.12 5.92
C LEU A 42 8.49 5.40 6.52
N GLU A 43 9.62 5.33 7.22
CA GLU A 43 10.29 6.51 7.80
C GLU A 43 10.82 7.49 6.74
N THR A 44 11.15 6.99 5.55
CA THR A 44 11.60 7.83 4.43
C THR A 44 10.45 8.31 3.55
N GLY A 45 9.24 7.78 3.76
CA GLY A 45 8.07 8.05 2.91
C GLY A 45 8.24 7.55 1.48
N GLN A 46 9.19 6.65 1.23
CA GLN A 46 9.55 6.16 -0.10
C GLN A 46 9.92 4.68 -0.02
N LYS A 47 9.35 3.88 -0.91
CA LYS A 47 9.71 2.48 -1.12
C LYS A 47 10.51 2.35 -2.41
N THR A 48 11.62 1.63 -2.36
CA THR A 48 12.38 1.32 -3.57
C THR A 48 11.77 0.08 -4.22
N SER A 49 11.25 0.24 -5.44
CA SER A 49 10.73 -0.87 -6.24
C SER A 49 11.81 -1.45 -7.17
N TYR A 50 11.49 -2.57 -7.81
CA TYR A 50 12.36 -3.19 -8.80
C TYR A 50 12.74 -2.20 -9.92
N GLY A 51 14.02 -2.15 -10.29
CA GLY A 51 14.53 -1.18 -11.27
C GLY A 51 14.87 0.21 -10.71
N GLY A 52 14.93 0.38 -9.38
CA GLY A 52 15.38 1.63 -8.75
C GLY A 52 14.33 2.74 -8.72
N VAL A 53 13.10 2.45 -9.17
CA VAL A 53 11.99 3.40 -9.15
C VAL A 53 11.50 3.60 -7.71
N ARG A 54 11.44 4.86 -7.26
CA ARG A 54 10.90 5.23 -5.95
C ARG A 54 9.38 5.34 -6.05
N VAL A 55 8.68 4.55 -5.23
CA VAL A 55 7.22 4.53 -5.15
C VAL A 55 6.75 4.89 -3.74
N LEU A 56 5.48 5.27 -3.60
CA LEU A 56 4.92 5.57 -2.29
C LEU A 56 4.73 4.27 -1.48
N PRO A 57 5.01 4.28 -0.16
CA PRO A 57 4.73 3.13 0.70
C PRO A 57 3.21 2.86 0.73
N ASN A 58 2.81 1.59 0.71
CA ASN A 58 1.44 1.18 0.97
C ASN A 58 1.44 0.03 2.00
N PRO A 59 1.63 0.34 3.29
CA PRO A 59 1.62 -0.67 4.34
C PRO A 59 0.19 -1.19 4.55
N GLY A 60 0.05 -2.50 4.78
CA GLY A 60 -1.21 -3.06 5.25
C GLY A 60 -1.57 -2.53 6.64
N THR A 61 -2.86 -2.53 6.97
CA THR A 61 -3.37 -2.11 8.29
C THR A 61 -2.76 -2.91 9.44
N GLU A 62 -2.49 -4.19 9.23
CA GLU A 62 -1.80 -5.07 10.19
C GLU A 62 -0.37 -4.59 10.49
N VAL A 63 0.36 -4.11 9.48
CA VAL A 63 1.73 -3.59 9.65
C VAL A 63 1.70 -2.33 10.50
N LEU A 64 0.77 -1.41 10.21
CA LEU A 64 0.60 -0.19 11.00
C LEU A 64 0.21 -0.50 12.45
N ALA A 65 -0.68 -1.47 12.67
CA ALA A 65 -1.07 -1.90 14.01
C ALA A 65 0.11 -2.46 14.81
N LYS A 66 0.92 -3.34 14.21
CA LYS A 66 2.12 -3.90 14.85
C LYS A 66 3.14 -2.82 15.22
N MET A 67 3.31 -1.80 14.37
CA MET A 67 4.18 -0.67 14.66
C MET A 67 3.61 0.21 15.78
N ALA A 68 2.29 0.46 15.77
CA ALA A 68 1.60 1.23 16.80
C ALA A 68 1.82 0.65 18.20
N THR A 69 1.68 -0.67 18.34
CA THR A 69 1.90 -1.37 19.61
C THR A 69 3.30 -1.14 20.18
N VAL A 70 4.33 -1.08 19.34
CA VAL A 70 5.71 -0.87 19.77
C VAL A 70 6.02 0.58 20.08
N LEU A 71 5.31 1.50 19.45
CA LEU A 71 5.43 2.94 19.66
C LEU A 71 4.55 3.46 20.80
N GLU A 72 3.81 2.58 21.49
CA GLU A 72 2.84 2.95 22.53
C GLU A 72 1.77 3.94 22.02
N LEU A 73 1.46 3.88 20.73
CA LEU A 73 0.45 4.70 20.07
C LEU A 73 -0.81 3.88 19.79
N SER A 74 -1.94 4.55 19.65
CA SER A 74 -3.14 3.85 19.18
C SER A 74 -2.97 3.47 17.68
N PRO A 75 -3.38 2.26 17.26
CA PRO A 75 -3.41 1.88 15.84
C PRO A 75 -4.23 2.85 14.99
N GLU A 76 -5.24 3.47 15.60
CA GLU A 76 -6.14 4.45 15.00
C GLU A 76 -5.44 5.78 14.70
N GLU A 77 -4.50 6.23 15.53
CA GLU A 77 -3.74 7.46 15.28
C GLU A 77 -2.82 7.31 14.07
N LEU A 78 -2.08 6.20 14.00
CA LEU A 78 -1.24 5.87 12.84
C LEU A 78 -2.11 5.67 11.59
N SER A 79 -3.25 4.99 11.72
CA SER A 79 -4.19 4.77 10.62
C SER A 79 -4.94 6.02 10.19
N ARG A 80 -5.14 7.02 11.06
CA ARG A 80 -5.72 8.33 10.67
C ARG A 80 -4.70 9.17 9.91
N HIS A 81 -3.44 9.12 10.34
CA HIS A 81 -2.35 9.81 9.67
C HIS A 81 -2.12 9.25 8.26
N VAL A 82 -2.26 7.93 8.08
CA VAL A 82 -2.15 7.24 6.78
C VAL A 82 -3.47 7.19 6.00
N GLY A 83 -4.62 7.05 6.66
CA GLY A 83 -5.95 6.89 6.06
C GLY A 83 -6.53 8.18 5.49
N ARG A 84 -5.95 9.35 5.81
CA ARG A 84 -6.14 10.58 5.02
C ARG A 84 -5.29 10.61 3.74
N LEU A 85 -4.40 9.63 3.55
CA LEU A 85 -3.45 9.53 2.42
C LEU A 85 -3.80 8.41 1.46
N THR A 86 -4.48 7.35 1.91
CA THR A 86 -5.00 6.33 1.01
C THR A 86 -6.33 6.81 0.42
N PRO A 87 -6.47 6.97 -0.92
CA PRO A 87 -7.81 7.04 -1.48
C PRO A 87 -8.49 5.74 -1.09
N LYS A 88 -9.67 5.85 -0.46
CA LYS A 88 -10.54 4.77 0.00
C LYS A 88 -10.66 3.67 -1.06
N ASN A 89 -9.71 2.74 -1.08
CA ASN A 89 -9.74 1.60 -1.98
C ASN A 89 -10.19 0.41 -1.17
N ARG A 90 -11.52 0.30 -1.15
CA ARG A 90 -12.31 -0.93 -1.14
C ARG A 90 -11.70 -2.06 -0.32
N SER A 91 -12.26 -2.22 0.87
CA SER A 91 -12.34 -3.49 1.57
C SER A 91 -12.45 -4.64 0.57
N SER A 92 -11.37 -5.38 0.35
CA SER A 92 -11.44 -6.72 -0.17
C SER A 92 -11.93 -7.62 0.96
N SER A 93 -13.21 -7.49 1.29
CA SER A 93 -13.94 -8.55 1.96
C SER A 93 -14.11 -9.65 0.93
N THR A 94 -13.22 -10.63 1.01
CA THR A 94 -13.31 -11.90 0.31
C THR A 94 -14.50 -12.68 0.87
N THR A 95 -15.69 -12.34 0.39
CA THR A 95 -16.88 -13.18 0.53
C THR A 95 -17.40 -13.40 -0.88
N GLY A 96 -17.40 -14.67 -1.30
CA GLY A 96 -17.63 -15.10 -2.67
C GLY A 96 -18.84 -14.41 -3.33
N SER A 97 -18.62 -13.87 -4.52
CA SER A 97 -19.69 -13.65 -5.48
C SER A 97 -19.16 -13.83 -6.88
N ARG A 98 -20.01 -14.48 -7.65
CA ARG A 98 -19.89 -14.99 -9.03
C ARG A 98 -19.84 -13.85 -10.06
N ASP A 99 -19.07 -12.81 -9.75
CA ASP A 99 -19.12 -11.46 -10.36
C ASP A 99 -17.79 -11.01 -10.99
N GLY A 100 -16.91 -11.97 -11.37
CA GLY A 100 -15.68 -11.65 -12.10
C GLY A 100 -15.93 -10.88 -13.40
N VAL A 101 -17.08 -11.12 -14.04
CA VAL A 101 -17.55 -10.44 -15.25
C VAL A 101 -17.78 -8.94 -14.98
N SER A 102 -18.38 -8.58 -13.85
CA SER A 102 -18.71 -7.18 -13.52
C SER A 102 -17.45 -6.31 -13.35
N VAL A 103 -16.39 -6.88 -12.76
CA VAL A 103 -15.12 -6.16 -12.55
C VAL A 103 -14.34 -5.99 -13.85
N LEU A 104 -14.32 -7.01 -14.72
CA LEU A 104 -13.69 -6.92 -16.03
C LEU A 104 -14.42 -5.91 -16.92
N THR A 105 -15.76 -5.95 -16.97
CA THR A 105 -16.57 -4.99 -17.73
C THR A 105 -16.29 -3.55 -17.29
N ALA A 106 -16.21 -3.30 -15.98
CA ALA A 106 -15.89 -1.97 -15.45
C ALA A 106 -14.47 -1.49 -15.81
N LYS A 107 -13.51 -2.41 -15.97
CA LYS A 107 -12.13 -2.08 -16.37
C LYS A 107 -12.04 -1.84 -17.88
N VAL A 108 -12.65 -2.69 -18.70
CA VAL A 108 -12.67 -2.59 -20.17
C VAL A 108 -13.40 -1.31 -20.62
N ALA A 109 -14.46 -0.91 -19.91
CA ALA A 109 -15.17 0.34 -20.19
C ALA A 109 -14.31 1.61 -20.05
N ARG A 110 -13.20 1.54 -19.30
CA ARG A 110 -12.29 2.68 -19.07
C ARG A 110 -11.09 2.70 -20.01
N LEU A 111 -10.92 1.70 -20.86
CA LEU A 111 -9.83 1.62 -21.82
C LEU A 111 -10.07 2.52 -23.03
N SER A 112 -8.99 3.00 -23.62
CA SER A 112 -9.03 3.64 -24.94
C SER A 112 -9.41 2.63 -26.02
N ASP A 113 -9.90 3.08 -27.17
CA ASP A 113 -10.31 2.17 -28.26
C ASP A 113 -9.15 1.27 -28.73
N ARG A 114 -7.92 1.80 -28.72
CA ARG A 114 -6.71 1.04 -29.05
C ARG A 114 -6.45 -0.08 -28.05
N ASP A 115 -6.54 0.21 -26.76
CA ASP A 115 -6.30 -0.77 -25.70
C ASP A 115 -7.42 -1.81 -25.64
N ARG A 116 -8.65 -1.41 -25.96
CA ARG A 116 -9.79 -2.34 -26.08
C ARG A 116 -9.57 -3.37 -27.18
N HIS A 117 -9.10 -2.95 -28.36
CA HIS A 117 -8.78 -3.86 -29.47
C HIS A 117 -7.65 -4.85 -29.12
N LEU A 118 -6.66 -4.44 -28.33
CA LEU A 118 -5.60 -5.35 -27.87
C LEU A 118 -6.12 -6.41 -26.90
N VAL A 119 -7.03 -6.02 -25.98
CA VAL A 119 -7.67 -6.96 -25.07
C VAL A 119 -8.56 -7.95 -25.84
N GLU A 120 -9.30 -7.47 -26.84
CA GLU A 120 -10.12 -8.31 -27.71
C GLU A 120 -9.28 -9.34 -28.47
N SER A 121 -8.22 -8.90 -29.16
CA SER A 121 -7.32 -9.82 -29.87
C SER A 121 -6.65 -10.85 -28.96
N LEU A 122 -6.33 -10.50 -27.71
CA LEU A 122 -5.76 -11.45 -26.75
C LEU A 122 -6.79 -12.47 -26.27
N VAL A 123 -8.03 -12.04 -26.03
CA VAL A 123 -9.12 -12.94 -25.64
C VAL A 123 -9.43 -13.91 -26.78
N ASP A 124 -9.49 -13.44 -28.02
CA ASP A 124 -9.71 -14.29 -29.18
C ASP A 124 -8.60 -15.34 -29.33
N GLN A 125 -7.34 -14.94 -29.21
CA GLN A 125 -6.21 -15.87 -29.23
C GLN A 125 -6.26 -16.91 -28.10
N MET A 126 -6.77 -16.54 -26.92
CA MET A 126 -6.91 -17.47 -25.80
C MET A 126 -8.06 -18.47 -26.01
N LEU A 127 -9.11 -18.07 -26.72
CA LEU A 127 -10.27 -18.92 -27.01
C LEU A 127 -10.09 -19.78 -28.26
N GLU A 128 -9.24 -19.36 -29.21
CA GLU A 128 -8.85 -20.16 -30.38
C GLU A 128 -7.84 -21.27 -30.04
N LEU A 129 -7.24 -21.26 -28.85
CA LEU A 129 -6.28 -22.27 -28.37
C LEU A 129 -6.93 -23.41 -27.55
N GLU A 130 -8.26 -23.49 -27.50
CA GLU A 130 -9.04 -24.62 -26.95
C GLU A 130 -9.64 -25.49 -28.07
#